data_AF-T1CAY7-F1
#
_entry.id   AF-T1CAY7-F1
#
_cell.length_a   1.000
_cell.length_b   1.000
_cell.length_c   1.000
_cell.angle_alpha   90.00
_cell.angle_beta   90.00
_cell.angle_gamma   90.00
#
_symmetry.space_group_name_H-M   'P 1'
#
loop_
_entity.id
_entity.type
_entity.pdbx_description
1 polymer ?
#
loop_
_entity_poly.entity_id
_entity_poly.type
_entity_poly.pdbx_seq_one_letter_code
_entity_poly.pdbx_strand_id
1 'polypeptide(L)'
;GGLTFIDLRDHTGLVQLVFNPARSGTAQRVAERARLEWVLRVEGTVGRRPAGNENPNLPTGEIEVTVDGCEVLAQAEAMPMGVADDTLAEERVRLQYRYLDLRRPRMQHNLRARHRFVKTLRDVGDELGFTEIETPTMIPSTPEGARDFIVPSRLWPGHVWALPQSPQLYKQLSMVGGFDRYLQIARCWRDEDLRADRQFEFTQLDLEMSFVDEEDIFEVLETMISRAWEAAFGMLLPTPWPRLPYEEAMRRYGSDKPDTRFGHEL
;
A
#
# COMPACT_ATOMS: atom_id res chain seq x y z
N GLY A 1 -23.31 33.58 19.09
CA GLY A 1 -22.21 32.94 18.33
C GLY A 1 -22.83 31.85 17.51
N GLY A 2 -23.03 32.11 16.21
CA GLY A 2 -23.93 31.32 15.36
C GLY A 2 -23.27 30.63 14.17
N LEU A 3 -21.94 30.66 14.06
CA LEU A 3 -21.24 29.96 13.00
C LEU A 3 -21.06 28.48 13.39
N THR A 4 -21.30 27.58 12.44
CA THR A 4 -20.98 26.15 12.58
C THR A 4 -19.81 25.82 11.67
N PHE A 5 -18.87 25.03 12.19
CA PHE A 5 -17.67 24.60 11.46
C PHE A 5 -17.70 23.09 11.26
N ILE A 6 -17.34 22.63 10.07
CA ILE A 6 -17.19 21.20 9.75
C ILE A 6 -15.91 21.04 8.94
N ASP A 7 -15.04 20.12 9.35
CA ASP A 7 -13.93 19.68 8.50
C ASP A 7 -14.43 18.59 7.56
N LEU A 8 -14.45 18.89 6.26
CA LEU A 8 -14.80 17.94 5.22
C LEU A 8 -13.54 17.24 4.72
N ARG A 9 -13.53 15.91 4.81
CA ARG A 9 -12.41 15.08 4.36
C ARG A 9 -12.73 14.42 3.04
N ASP A 10 -11.77 14.44 2.13
CA ASP A 10 -11.72 13.54 0.98
C ASP A 10 -10.36 12.85 0.89
N HIS A 11 -10.04 12.27 -0.27
CA HIS A 11 -8.77 11.57 -0.49
C HIS A 11 -7.55 12.51 -0.64
N THR A 12 -7.77 13.81 -0.87
CA THR A 12 -6.73 14.81 -1.05
C THR A 12 -6.39 15.54 0.25
N GLY A 13 -7.33 15.60 1.19
CA GLY A 13 -7.09 16.17 2.51
C GLY A 13 -8.36 16.59 3.22
N LEU A 14 -8.21 17.60 4.09
CA LEU A 14 -9.29 18.23 4.84
C LEU A 14 -9.50 19.66 4.34
N VAL A 15 -10.73 20.14 4.36
CA VAL A 15 -11.06 21.56 4.16
C VAL A 15 -12.10 21.99 5.18
N GLN A 16 -11.93 23.19 5.74
CA GLN A 16 -12.89 23.76 6.68
C GLN A 16 -14.07 24.36 5.94
N LEU A 17 -15.26 23.95 6.36
CA LEU A 17 -16.54 24.50 5.94
C LEU A 17 -17.05 25.45 7.03
N VAL A 18 -17.53 26.62 6.61
CA VAL A 18 -18.15 27.62 7.48
C VAL A 18 -19.61 27.79 7.10
N PHE A 19 -20.49 27.51 8.04
CA PHE A 19 -21.92 27.73 7.91
C PHE A 19 -22.29 29.00 8.67
N ASN A 20 -22.80 29.99 7.95
CA ASN A 20 -23.24 31.26 8.49
C ASN A 20 -24.77 31.34 8.37
N PRO A 21 -25.53 31.44 9.48
CA PRO A 21 -27.00 31.50 9.43
C PRO A 21 -27.57 32.57 8.51
N ALA A 22 -26.85 33.69 8.32
CA ALA A 22 -27.28 34.77 7.44
C ALA A 22 -27.14 34.44 5.94
N ARG A 23 -26.32 33.44 5.57
CA ARG A 23 -26.04 33.05 4.17
C ARG A 23 -26.44 31.62 3.84
N SER A 24 -26.20 30.68 4.76
CA SER A 24 -26.30 29.24 4.53
C SER A 24 -27.75 28.72 4.51
N GLY A 25 -28.75 29.54 4.80
CA GLY A 25 -30.17 29.21 4.63
C GLY A 25 -30.56 27.83 5.21
N THR A 26 -31.02 26.91 4.34
CA THR A 26 -31.40 25.55 4.73
C THR A 26 -30.21 24.64 5.06
N ALA A 27 -29.02 24.92 4.53
CA ALA A 27 -27.79 24.18 4.79
C ALA A 27 -27.35 24.28 6.26
N GLN A 28 -27.71 25.39 6.94
CA GLN A 28 -27.47 25.56 8.38
C GLN A 28 -28.09 24.42 9.20
N ARG A 29 -29.30 23.97 8.84
CA ARG A 29 -29.99 22.87 9.53
C ARG A 29 -29.31 21.52 9.31
N VAL A 30 -28.63 21.34 8.17
CA VAL A 30 -27.82 20.14 7.92
C VAL A 30 -26.61 20.14 8.83
N ALA A 31 -25.89 21.27 8.92
CA ALA A 31 -24.71 21.40 9.77
C ALA A 31 -25.00 21.16 11.26
N GLU A 32 -26.15 21.62 11.77
CA GLU A 32 -26.57 21.40 13.16
C GLU A 32 -26.85 19.92 13.50
N ARG A 33 -27.22 19.12 12.49
CA ARG A 33 -27.56 17.69 12.64
C ARG A 33 -26.40 16.77 12.27
N ALA A 34 -25.47 17.26 11.45
CA ALA A 34 -24.35 16.49 10.96
C ALA A 34 -23.59 15.84 12.14
N ARG A 35 -23.22 14.58 11.95
CA ARG A 35 -22.38 13.82 12.87
C ARG A 35 -21.09 13.44 12.18
N LEU A 36 -20.13 12.96 12.97
CA LEU A 36 -18.86 12.46 12.47
C LEU A 36 -19.10 11.44 11.36
N GLU A 37 -18.28 11.55 10.30
CA GLU A 37 -18.24 10.61 9.18
C GLU A 37 -19.51 10.54 8.30
N TRP A 38 -20.44 11.50 8.43
CA TRP A 38 -21.50 11.69 7.44
C TRP A 38 -20.91 12.04 6.06
N VAL A 39 -21.53 11.52 5.01
CA VAL A 39 -21.14 11.82 3.62
C VAL A 39 -21.96 13.00 3.14
N LEU A 40 -21.28 14.12 2.92
CA LEU A 40 -21.91 15.40 2.55
C LEU A 40 -21.48 15.81 1.15
N ARG A 41 -22.41 16.41 0.39
CA ARG A 41 -22.13 17.21 -0.79
C ARG A 41 -22.30 18.68 -0.41
N VAL A 42 -21.34 19.51 -0.78
CA VAL A 42 -21.30 20.92 -0.36
C VAL A 42 -21.00 21.80 -1.55
N GLU A 43 -21.73 22.91 -1.64
CA GLU A 43 -21.52 23.99 -2.60
C GLU A 43 -21.30 25.29 -1.82
N GLY A 44 -20.33 26.09 -2.23
CA GLY A 44 -19.98 27.30 -1.52
C GLY A 44 -18.87 28.10 -2.17
N THR A 45 -18.54 29.22 -1.55
CA THR A 45 -17.50 30.15 -2.01
C THR A 45 -16.22 29.96 -1.20
N VAL A 46 -15.09 29.76 -1.86
CA VAL A 46 -13.76 29.71 -1.21
C VAL A 46 -13.33 31.12 -0.83
N GLY A 47 -12.86 31.29 0.39
CA GLY A 47 -12.32 32.54 0.92
C GLY A 47 -11.07 32.32 1.75
N ARG A 48 -10.32 33.40 1.98
CA ARG A 48 -9.24 33.39 2.98
C ARG A 48 -9.85 33.32 4.37
N ARG A 49 -9.20 32.60 5.27
CA ARG A 49 -9.57 32.64 6.68
C ARG A 49 -9.36 34.04 7.25
N PRO A 50 -10.16 34.47 8.24
CA PRO A 50 -9.90 35.70 8.97
C PRO A 50 -8.50 35.69 9.59
N ALA A 51 -7.85 36.86 9.65
CA ALA A 51 -6.52 36.98 10.21
C ALA A 51 -6.45 36.41 11.64
N GLY A 52 -5.51 35.50 11.89
CA GLY A 52 -5.32 34.80 13.16
C GLY A 52 -6.02 33.43 13.24
N ASN A 53 -6.82 33.05 12.23
CA ASN A 53 -7.50 31.75 12.17
C ASN A 53 -6.86 30.77 11.16
N GLU A 54 -5.72 31.12 10.58
CA GLU A 54 -4.93 30.25 9.70
C GLU A 54 -4.45 29.01 10.48
N ASN A 55 -4.51 27.84 9.85
CA ASN A 55 -4.06 26.57 10.46
C ASN A 55 -2.80 26.04 9.74
N PRO A 56 -1.59 26.26 10.28
CA PRO A 56 -0.36 25.84 9.61
C PRO A 56 -0.19 24.32 9.47
N ASN A 57 -1.01 23.52 10.18
CA ASN A 57 -0.96 22.06 10.11
C ASN A 57 -1.74 21.48 8.94
N LEU A 58 -2.52 22.30 8.21
CA LEU A 58 -3.31 21.87 7.07
C LEU A 58 -2.79 22.52 5.78
N PRO A 59 -2.65 21.77 4.68
CA PRO A 59 -2.36 22.36 3.36
C PRO A 59 -3.42 23.39 2.91
N THR A 60 -4.66 23.23 3.38
CA THR A 60 -5.78 24.15 3.14
C THR A 60 -5.96 25.17 4.26
N GLY A 61 -4.98 25.30 5.15
CA GLY A 61 -5.06 26.06 6.39
C GLY A 61 -5.24 27.55 6.25
N GLU A 62 -4.95 28.12 5.08
CA GLU A 62 -5.13 29.55 4.79
C GLU A 62 -6.53 29.88 4.25
N ILE A 63 -7.30 28.86 3.88
CA ILE A 63 -8.61 29.01 3.22
C ILE A 63 -9.71 28.29 3.99
N GLU A 64 -10.95 28.69 3.67
CA GLU A 64 -12.17 28.05 4.12
C GLU A 64 -13.26 28.19 3.05
N VAL A 65 -14.29 27.35 3.12
CA VAL A 65 -15.45 27.41 2.23
C VAL A 65 -16.65 27.95 2.99
N THR A 66 -17.14 29.13 2.62
CA THR A 66 -18.43 29.63 3.10
C THR A 66 -19.53 28.87 2.37
N VAL A 67 -20.33 28.10 3.09
CA VAL A 67 -21.30 27.17 2.51
C VAL A 67 -22.58 27.88 2.11
N ASP A 68 -22.95 27.74 0.84
CA ASP A 68 -24.21 28.24 0.27
C ASP A 68 -25.25 27.10 0.16
N GLY A 69 -24.82 25.85 -0.08
CA GLY A 69 -25.67 24.65 -0.16
C GLY A 69 -25.02 23.41 0.43
N CYS A 70 -25.80 22.56 1.10
CA CYS A 70 -25.33 21.29 1.64
C CYS A 70 -26.41 20.21 1.57
N GLU A 71 -26.03 19.03 1.09
CA GLU A 71 -26.87 17.84 1.00
C GLU A 71 -26.21 16.68 1.75
N VAL A 72 -27.01 15.93 2.50
CA VAL A 72 -26.58 14.68 3.13
C VAL A 72 -26.76 13.55 2.13
N LEU A 73 -25.65 13.04 1.59
CA LEU A 73 -25.68 11.89 0.68
C LEU A 73 -25.87 10.58 1.44
N ALA A 74 -25.23 10.46 2.60
CA ALA A 74 -25.41 9.31 3.49
C ALA A 74 -25.13 9.70 4.95
N GLN A 75 -25.94 9.16 5.86
CA GLN A 75 -25.70 9.26 7.30
C GLN A 75 -24.80 8.13 7.77
N ALA A 76 -23.94 8.40 8.75
CA ALA A 76 -23.17 7.40 9.46
C ALA A 76 -23.73 7.18 10.87
N GLU A 77 -23.72 5.93 11.31
CA GLU A 77 -23.97 5.54 12.70
C GLU A 77 -22.76 5.86 13.58
N ALA A 78 -22.88 5.65 14.90
CA ALA A 78 -21.75 5.78 15.80
C ALA A 78 -20.64 4.78 15.42
N MET A 79 -19.45 5.29 15.12
CA MET A 79 -18.35 4.48 14.59
C MET A 79 -17.67 3.69 15.72
N PRO A 80 -17.31 2.40 15.50
CA PRO A 80 -16.60 1.58 16.48
C PRO A 80 -15.14 1.99 16.69
N MET A 81 -14.60 2.82 15.80
CA MET A 81 -13.27 3.43 15.89
C MET A 81 -13.26 4.78 15.18
N GLY A 82 -12.47 5.73 15.70
CA GLY A 82 -12.22 6.99 15.00
C GLY A 82 -11.26 6.81 13.83
N VAL A 83 -11.43 7.64 12.79
CA VAL A 83 -10.61 7.59 11.56
C VAL A 83 -9.68 8.79 11.38
N ALA A 84 -9.73 9.76 12.30
CA ALA A 84 -8.73 10.82 12.37
C ALA A 84 -7.37 10.25 12.80
N ASP A 85 -6.29 10.94 12.45
CA ASP A 85 -4.97 10.61 12.98
C ASP A 85 -4.99 10.77 14.52
N ASP A 86 -4.23 9.94 15.22
CA ASP A 86 -4.11 9.81 16.69
C ASP A 86 -5.04 8.84 17.43
N THR A 87 -6.04 8.21 16.79
CA THR A 87 -6.80 7.14 17.47
C THR A 87 -6.01 5.82 17.48
N LEU A 88 -5.54 5.43 18.67
CA LEU A 88 -4.96 4.12 18.96
C LEU A 88 -6.09 3.08 19.10
N ALA A 89 -6.78 2.77 18.01
CA ALA A 89 -7.67 1.61 17.97
C ALA A 89 -6.83 0.32 18.01
N GLU A 90 -7.28 -0.65 18.81
CA GLU A 90 -6.66 -1.98 18.87
C GLU A 90 -6.63 -2.64 17.48
N GLU A 91 -5.59 -3.40 17.19
CA GLU A 91 -5.42 -4.07 15.90
C GLU A 91 -6.61 -4.94 15.52
N ARG A 92 -7.16 -5.70 16.48
CA ARG A 92 -8.35 -6.53 16.27
C ARG A 92 -9.54 -5.72 15.75
N VAL A 93 -9.82 -4.56 16.35
CA VAL A 93 -10.90 -3.66 15.93
C VAL A 93 -10.60 -3.10 14.54
N ARG A 94 -9.36 -2.69 14.29
CA ARG A 94 -8.93 -2.17 12.98
C ARG A 94 -9.06 -3.20 11.87
N LEU A 95 -8.78 -4.47 12.13
CA LEU A 95 -8.94 -5.56 11.17
C LEU A 95 -10.42 -5.91 10.96
N GLN A 96 -11.21 -5.96 12.03
CA GLN A 96 -12.66 -6.21 11.95
C GLN A 96 -13.38 -5.11 11.15
N TYR A 97 -13.00 -3.85 11.36
CA TYR A 97 -13.57 -2.67 10.70
C TYR A 97 -12.59 -2.08 9.69
N ARG A 98 -11.92 -2.94 8.91
CA ARG A 98 -10.85 -2.53 7.98
C ARG A 98 -11.28 -1.45 7.00
N TYR A 99 -12.54 -1.47 6.54
CA TYR A 99 -13.09 -0.43 5.68
C TYR A 99 -13.07 1.00 6.29
N LEU A 100 -13.04 1.11 7.63
CA LEU A 100 -12.83 2.36 8.35
C LEU A 100 -11.35 2.68 8.54
N ASP A 101 -10.55 1.68 8.93
CA ASP A 101 -9.11 1.85 9.10
C ASP A 101 -8.45 2.30 7.78
N LEU A 102 -8.96 1.85 6.63
CA LEU A 102 -8.54 2.29 5.30
C LEU A 102 -8.78 3.78 5.02
N ARG A 103 -9.69 4.45 5.73
CA ARG A 103 -9.92 5.90 5.59
C ARG A 103 -8.86 6.74 6.28
N ARG A 104 -8.07 6.14 7.18
CA ARG A 104 -7.06 6.86 7.96
C ARG A 104 -5.91 7.30 7.06
N PRO A 105 -5.35 8.50 7.26
CA PRO A 105 -4.23 9.02 6.46
C PRO A 105 -3.05 8.05 6.33
N ARG A 106 -2.64 7.39 7.43
CA ARG A 106 -1.58 6.36 7.39
C ARG A 106 -1.88 5.22 6.41
N MET A 107 -3.11 4.69 6.41
CA MET A 107 -3.48 3.58 5.52
C MET A 107 -3.62 4.04 4.07
N GLN A 108 -4.16 5.23 3.84
CA GLN A 108 -4.18 5.87 2.52
C GLN A 108 -2.77 6.04 1.96
N HIS A 109 -1.83 6.56 2.78
CA HIS A 109 -0.44 6.71 2.41
C HIS A 109 0.20 5.36 2.04
N ASN A 110 0.10 4.36 2.92
CA ASN A 110 0.74 3.05 2.72
C ASN A 110 0.28 2.36 1.44
N LEU A 111 -1.03 2.34 1.17
CA LEU A 111 -1.57 1.67 -0.02
C LEU A 111 -1.26 2.42 -1.31
N ARG A 112 -1.27 3.77 -1.28
CA ARG A 112 -0.89 4.59 -2.44
C ARG A 112 0.61 4.51 -2.72
N ALA A 113 1.45 4.48 -1.68
CA ALA A 113 2.88 4.25 -1.80
C ALA A 113 3.16 2.86 -2.40
N ARG A 114 2.49 1.80 -1.92
CA ARG A 114 2.56 0.46 -2.52
C ARG A 114 2.15 0.47 -4.00
N HIS A 115 1.08 1.16 -4.35
CA HIS A 115 0.65 1.29 -5.75
C HIS A 115 1.73 1.95 -6.61
N ARG A 116 2.27 3.09 -6.18
CA ARG A 116 3.34 3.80 -6.89
C ARG A 116 4.58 2.90 -7.04
N PHE A 117 5.01 2.26 -5.96
CA PHE A 117 6.14 1.34 -5.95
C PHE A 117 5.97 0.23 -7.01
N VAL A 118 4.85 -0.48 -6.99
CA VAL A 118 4.58 -1.58 -7.94
C VAL A 118 4.41 -1.08 -9.37
N LYS A 119 3.77 0.08 -9.58
CA LYS A 119 3.67 0.69 -10.91
C LYS A 119 5.06 0.99 -11.47
N THR A 120 5.92 1.62 -10.68
CA THR A 120 7.28 1.96 -11.10
C THR A 120 8.12 0.72 -11.36
N LEU A 121 7.97 -0.37 -10.58
CA LEU A 121 8.62 -1.64 -10.91
C LEU A 121 8.24 -2.14 -12.32
N ARG A 122 6.96 -2.05 -12.69
CA ARG A 122 6.51 -2.41 -14.04
C ARG A 122 7.06 -1.49 -15.11
N ASP A 123 6.99 -0.17 -14.88
CA ASP A 123 7.52 0.83 -15.82
C ASP A 123 9.02 0.60 -16.08
N VAL A 124 9.82 0.40 -15.02
CA VAL A 124 11.25 0.12 -15.15
C VAL A 124 11.50 -1.25 -15.79
N GLY A 125 10.69 -2.26 -15.46
CA GLY A 125 10.76 -3.56 -16.10
C GLY A 125 10.58 -3.45 -17.63
N ASP A 126 9.55 -2.74 -18.08
CA ASP A 126 9.29 -2.47 -19.50
C ASP A 126 10.46 -1.73 -20.17
N GLU A 127 10.99 -0.68 -19.53
CA GLU A 127 12.17 0.04 -19.99
C GLU A 127 13.42 -0.86 -20.12
N LEU A 128 13.56 -1.86 -19.25
CA LEU A 128 14.65 -2.85 -19.26
C LEU A 128 14.37 -4.08 -20.13
N GLY A 129 13.27 -4.07 -20.91
CA GLY A 129 12.91 -5.11 -21.87
C GLY A 129 12.26 -6.36 -21.25
N PHE A 130 11.78 -6.29 -20.01
CA PHE A 130 11.01 -7.38 -19.41
C PHE A 130 9.62 -7.50 -20.01
N THR A 131 9.14 -8.74 -20.14
CA THR A 131 7.75 -9.03 -20.48
C THR A 131 7.01 -9.51 -19.22
N GLU A 132 5.93 -8.82 -18.83
CA GLU A 132 5.07 -9.28 -17.73
C GLU A 132 4.26 -10.51 -18.18
N ILE A 133 4.51 -11.67 -17.59
CA ILE A 133 3.87 -12.95 -17.96
C ILE A 133 3.12 -13.49 -16.75
N GLU A 134 1.81 -13.65 -16.90
CA GLU A 134 0.98 -14.27 -15.86
C GLU A 134 1.08 -15.80 -15.91
N THR A 135 1.37 -16.40 -14.75
CA THR A 135 1.50 -17.84 -14.59
C THR A 135 0.31 -18.45 -13.83
N PRO A 136 -0.03 -19.73 -14.08
CA PRO A 136 -1.10 -20.41 -13.35
C PRO A 136 -0.87 -20.46 -11.83
N THR A 137 -1.96 -20.40 -11.06
CA THR A 137 -1.95 -20.48 -9.59
C THR A 137 -2.49 -21.79 -9.04
N MET A 138 -3.14 -22.62 -9.86
CA MET A 138 -3.54 -23.97 -9.49
C MET A 138 -2.61 -24.94 -10.20
N ILE A 139 -1.60 -25.41 -9.49
CA ILE A 139 -0.47 -26.15 -10.05
C ILE A 139 -0.41 -27.56 -9.43
N PRO A 140 0.25 -28.54 -10.06
CA PRO A 140 0.59 -29.77 -9.38
C PRO A 140 1.43 -29.46 -8.13
N SER A 141 1.20 -30.16 -7.03
CA SER A 141 2.05 -30.00 -5.84
C SER A 141 3.47 -30.42 -6.19
N THR A 142 4.41 -29.54 -5.91
CA THR A 142 5.83 -29.79 -5.98
C THR A 142 6.31 -29.97 -4.55
N PRO A 143 7.01 -31.06 -4.20
CA PRO A 143 7.56 -31.24 -2.86
C PRO A 143 8.76 -30.30 -2.65
N GLU A 144 8.51 -28.99 -2.68
CA GLU A 144 9.44 -27.91 -2.39
C GLU A 144 9.23 -27.41 -0.95
N GLY A 145 10.20 -26.67 -0.42
CA GLY A 145 10.54 -26.64 1.01
C GLY A 145 9.47 -26.27 2.05
N ALA A 146 8.35 -25.64 1.68
CA ALA A 146 7.24 -25.36 2.60
C ALA A 146 5.99 -26.21 2.30
N ARG A 147 4.96 -26.14 3.16
CA ARG A 147 3.68 -26.82 2.90
C ARG A 147 2.83 -26.00 1.93
N ASP A 148 2.17 -26.70 1.00
CA ASP A 148 1.25 -26.12 0.04
C ASP A 148 -0.17 -26.00 0.62
N PHE A 149 -0.86 -24.91 0.26
CA PHE A 149 -2.32 -24.90 0.34
C PHE A 149 -2.91 -25.76 -0.77
N ILE A 150 -3.86 -26.62 -0.42
CA ILE A 150 -4.52 -27.52 -1.36
C ILE A 150 -5.91 -27.03 -1.76
N VAL A 151 -6.26 -27.21 -3.04
CA VAL A 151 -7.58 -26.92 -3.60
C VAL A 151 -8.16 -28.22 -4.18
N PRO A 152 -9.16 -28.83 -3.52
CA PRO A 152 -9.76 -30.07 -3.99
C PRO A 152 -10.41 -29.95 -5.37
N SER A 153 -10.21 -30.95 -6.22
CA SER A 153 -10.80 -30.99 -7.55
C SER A 153 -12.18 -31.64 -7.53
N ARG A 154 -13.21 -30.91 -7.99
CA ARG A 154 -14.55 -31.48 -8.22
C ARG A 154 -14.56 -32.46 -9.40
N LEU A 155 -13.78 -32.18 -10.45
CA LEU A 155 -13.76 -32.97 -11.70
C LEU A 155 -12.96 -34.25 -11.57
N TRP A 156 -11.96 -34.27 -10.68
CA TRP A 156 -11.04 -35.38 -10.48
C TRP A 156 -11.08 -35.81 -9.02
N PRO A 157 -12.08 -36.61 -8.59
CA PRO A 157 -12.18 -37.06 -7.20
C PRO A 157 -10.87 -37.71 -6.72
N GLY A 158 -10.47 -37.39 -5.50
CA GLY A 158 -9.20 -37.85 -4.91
C GLY A 158 -7.97 -37.05 -5.33
N HIS A 159 -8.08 -36.07 -6.22
CA HIS A 159 -6.98 -35.20 -6.65
C HIS A 159 -7.14 -33.77 -6.10
N VAL A 160 -6.01 -33.12 -5.90
CA VAL A 160 -5.92 -31.73 -5.41
C VAL A 160 -4.98 -30.94 -6.30
N TRP A 161 -5.23 -29.64 -6.39
CA TRP A 161 -4.27 -28.65 -6.87
C TRP A 161 -3.51 -28.07 -5.67
N ALA A 162 -2.32 -27.56 -5.90
CA ALA A 162 -1.56 -26.77 -4.94
C ALA A 162 -1.54 -25.30 -5.38
N LEU A 163 -1.55 -24.39 -4.41
CA LEU A 163 -1.25 -22.98 -4.64
C LEU A 163 0.26 -22.74 -4.57
N PRO A 164 0.88 -22.03 -5.52
CA PRO A 164 2.33 -21.95 -5.64
C PRO A 164 2.97 -21.11 -4.53
N GLN A 165 4.11 -21.58 -4.05
CA GLN A 165 4.96 -20.82 -3.11
C GLN A 165 5.76 -19.72 -3.81
N SER A 166 5.98 -19.88 -5.12
CA SER A 166 6.57 -18.94 -6.07
C SER A 166 6.30 -19.46 -7.50
N PRO A 167 6.42 -18.63 -8.56
CA PRO A 167 6.31 -19.09 -9.95
C PRO A 167 7.62 -19.70 -10.49
N GLN A 168 8.49 -20.26 -9.63
CA GLN A 168 9.85 -20.71 -9.96
C GLN A 168 9.95 -21.63 -11.20
N LEU A 169 9.08 -22.64 -11.31
CA LEU A 169 9.10 -23.52 -12.49
C LEU A 169 8.63 -22.80 -13.76
N TYR A 170 7.69 -21.86 -13.64
CA TYR A 170 7.14 -21.17 -14.79
C TYR A 170 8.10 -20.12 -15.35
N LYS A 171 8.80 -19.37 -14.51
CA LYS A 171 9.82 -18.43 -14.99
C LYS A 171 10.97 -19.15 -15.70
N GLN A 172 11.35 -20.34 -15.22
CA GLN A 172 12.33 -21.20 -15.91
C GLN A 172 11.79 -21.71 -17.27
N LEU A 173 10.52 -22.13 -17.33
CA LEU A 173 9.88 -22.49 -18.59
C LEU A 173 9.78 -21.31 -19.55
N SER A 174 9.59 -20.08 -19.06
CA SER A 174 9.64 -18.86 -19.88
C SER A 174 11.02 -18.65 -20.51
N MET A 175 12.11 -18.90 -19.76
CA MET A 175 13.47 -18.83 -20.33
C MET A 175 13.65 -19.88 -21.43
N VAL A 176 13.23 -21.14 -21.18
CA VAL A 176 13.24 -22.21 -22.20
C VAL A 176 12.37 -21.86 -23.42
N GLY A 177 11.26 -21.15 -23.19
CA GLY A 177 10.34 -20.68 -24.22
C GLY A 177 10.87 -19.51 -25.06
N GLY A 178 12.06 -18.99 -24.75
CA GLY A 178 12.68 -17.88 -25.49
C GLY A 178 12.25 -16.49 -25.03
N PHE A 179 11.58 -16.37 -23.88
CA PHE A 179 11.36 -15.07 -23.25
C PHE A 179 12.64 -14.66 -22.52
N ASP A 180 13.48 -13.86 -23.17
CA ASP A 180 14.81 -13.47 -22.65
C ASP A 180 14.75 -12.81 -21.26
N ARG A 181 13.67 -12.06 -20.98
CA ARG A 181 13.44 -11.34 -19.72
C ARG A 181 11.98 -11.48 -19.27
N TYR A 182 11.78 -12.20 -18.18
CA TYR A 182 10.47 -12.45 -17.56
C TYR A 182 10.30 -11.62 -16.29
N LEU A 183 9.11 -11.05 -16.11
CA LEU A 183 8.72 -10.39 -14.87
C LEU A 183 7.29 -10.80 -14.49
N GLN A 184 7.00 -10.88 -13.19
CA GLN A 184 5.64 -11.02 -12.68
C GLN A 184 5.52 -10.44 -11.28
N ILE A 185 4.45 -9.67 -11.03
CA ILE A 185 4.01 -9.34 -9.68
C ILE A 185 3.10 -10.47 -9.18
N ALA A 186 3.72 -11.58 -8.78
CA ALA A 186 3.05 -12.85 -8.48
C ALA A 186 2.37 -12.85 -7.11
N ARG A 187 1.21 -13.50 -7.01
CA ARG A 187 0.63 -13.90 -5.73
C ARG A 187 1.18 -15.27 -5.36
N CYS A 188 1.61 -15.42 -4.12
CA CYS A 188 2.24 -16.63 -3.60
C CYS A 188 1.61 -17.03 -2.26
N TRP A 189 1.64 -18.32 -1.97
CA TRP A 189 1.00 -18.91 -0.80
C TRP A 189 1.94 -19.85 -0.04
N ARG A 190 1.90 -19.84 1.29
CA ARG A 190 2.67 -20.76 2.15
C ARG A 190 1.83 -21.20 3.34
N ASP A 191 1.64 -22.51 3.52
CA ASP A 191 0.92 -23.08 4.67
C ASP A 191 1.87 -23.30 5.88
N GLU A 192 2.43 -22.20 6.37
CA GLU A 192 3.36 -22.17 7.50
C GLU A 192 2.80 -21.37 8.68
N ASP A 193 3.36 -21.59 9.87
CA ASP A 193 3.03 -20.81 11.06
C ASP A 193 3.30 -19.32 10.83
N LEU A 194 2.29 -18.51 11.15
CA LEU A 194 2.35 -17.06 10.99
C LEU A 194 3.38 -16.44 11.93
N ARG A 195 4.00 -15.36 11.45
CA ARG A 195 4.92 -14.50 12.22
C ARG A 195 4.56 -13.04 11.95
N ALA A 196 5.16 -12.11 12.67
CA ALA A 196 4.89 -10.68 12.50
C ALA A 196 5.05 -10.19 11.05
N ASP A 197 5.96 -10.81 10.29
CA ASP A 197 6.30 -10.51 8.90
C ASP A 197 5.86 -11.61 7.90
N ARG A 198 5.15 -12.65 8.37
CA ARG A 198 4.78 -13.81 7.55
C ARG A 198 3.27 -14.01 7.53
N GLN A 199 2.70 -13.94 6.32
CA GLN A 199 1.28 -14.19 6.04
C GLN A 199 1.15 -15.41 5.14
N PHE A 200 -0.01 -16.06 5.18
CA PHE A 200 -0.33 -17.19 4.29
C PHE A 200 -0.27 -16.81 2.82
N GLU A 201 -0.68 -15.59 2.50
CA GLU A 201 -0.76 -15.05 1.16
C GLU A 201 0.06 -13.75 1.08
N PHE A 202 0.95 -13.66 0.11
CA PHE A 202 1.83 -12.50 -0.08
C PHE A 202 2.14 -12.29 -1.56
N THR A 203 2.59 -11.08 -1.90
CA THR A 203 2.94 -10.70 -3.27
C THR A 203 4.45 -10.63 -3.41
N GLN A 204 4.98 -11.21 -4.47
CA GLN A 204 6.40 -11.13 -4.83
C GLN A 204 6.57 -10.38 -6.14
N LEU A 205 7.65 -9.60 -6.25
CA LEU A 205 8.26 -9.31 -7.54
C LEU A 205 9.09 -10.55 -7.88
N ASP A 206 8.70 -11.23 -8.95
CA ASP A 206 9.46 -12.34 -9.50
C ASP A 206 10.00 -11.93 -10.87
N LEU A 207 11.27 -12.23 -11.11
CA LEU A 207 11.93 -11.94 -12.38
C LEU A 207 12.92 -13.05 -12.71
N GLU A 208 13.20 -13.21 -14.00
CA GLU A 208 14.19 -14.16 -14.51
C GLU A 208 14.75 -13.62 -15.84
N MET A 209 16.02 -13.86 -16.11
CA MET A 209 16.72 -13.39 -17.30
C MET A 209 17.58 -14.51 -17.89
N SER A 210 17.68 -14.58 -19.22
CA SER A 210 18.53 -15.53 -19.93
C SER A 210 19.90 -14.93 -20.23
N PHE A 211 20.93 -15.78 -20.33
CA PHE A 211 22.30 -15.41 -20.76
C PHE A 211 23.00 -14.32 -19.92
N VAL A 212 22.71 -14.28 -18.62
CA VAL A 212 23.24 -13.28 -17.68
C VAL A 212 24.07 -13.92 -16.57
N ASP A 213 24.83 -13.10 -15.86
CA ASP A 213 25.48 -13.48 -14.61
C ASP A 213 24.87 -12.76 -13.39
N GLU A 214 25.52 -12.89 -12.23
CA GLU A 214 25.03 -12.31 -10.97
C GLU A 214 25.07 -10.78 -10.98
N GLU A 215 26.05 -10.17 -11.65
CA GLU A 215 26.23 -8.72 -11.71
C GLU A 215 25.09 -8.05 -12.48
N ASP A 216 24.69 -8.65 -13.61
CA ASP A 216 23.55 -8.19 -14.40
C ASP A 216 22.25 -8.15 -13.56
N ILE A 217 22.03 -9.18 -12.74
CA ILE A 217 20.85 -9.28 -11.87
C ILE A 217 20.89 -8.21 -10.78
N PHE A 218 22.06 -7.98 -10.18
CA PHE A 218 22.24 -6.92 -9.19
C PHE A 218 21.94 -5.55 -9.77
N GLU A 219 22.50 -5.21 -10.93
CA GLU A 219 22.27 -3.91 -11.57
C GLU A 219 20.78 -3.67 -11.88
N VAL A 220 20.09 -4.70 -12.38
CA VAL A 220 18.63 -4.64 -12.63
C VAL A 220 17.86 -4.40 -11.33
N LEU A 221 18.12 -5.19 -10.28
CA LEU A 221 17.41 -5.07 -8.99
C LEU A 221 17.68 -3.72 -8.32
N GLU A 222 18.93 -3.27 -8.30
CA GLU A 222 19.34 -1.98 -7.76
C GLU A 222 18.62 -0.84 -8.48
N THR A 223 18.57 -0.87 -9.82
CA THR A 223 17.88 0.11 -10.65
C THR A 223 16.37 0.11 -10.38
N MET A 224 15.74 -1.06 -10.42
CA MET A 224 14.29 -1.21 -10.24
C MET A 224 13.84 -0.77 -8.85
N ILE A 225 14.51 -1.26 -7.80
CA ILE A 225 14.12 -0.99 -6.41
C ILE A 225 14.45 0.45 -6.04
N SER A 226 15.60 1.00 -6.45
CA SER A 226 15.95 2.39 -6.14
C SER A 226 14.93 3.37 -6.74
N ARG A 227 14.59 3.20 -8.03
CA ARG A 227 13.57 4.04 -8.69
C ARG A 227 12.18 3.85 -8.10
N ALA A 228 11.78 2.62 -7.80
CA ALA A 228 10.48 2.35 -7.18
C ALA A 228 10.38 2.95 -5.77
N TRP A 229 11.48 2.90 -4.99
CA TRP A 229 11.55 3.50 -3.67
C TRP A 229 11.45 5.04 -3.73
N GLU A 230 12.19 5.67 -4.63
CA GLU A 230 12.11 7.12 -4.86
C GLU A 230 10.70 7.55 -5.27
N ALA A 231 10.07 6.84 -6.22
CA ALA A 231 8.71 7.16 -6.65
C ALA A 231 7.66 6.97 -5.54
N ALA A 232 7.86 6.00 -4.64
CA ALA A 232 6.91 5.71 -3.57
C ALA A 232 7.05 6.66 -2.37
N PHE A 233 8.30 6.97 -1.99
CA PHE A 233 8.66 7.60 -0.72
C PHE A 233 9.44 8.93 -0.85
N GLY A 234 9.80 9.34 -2.07
CA GLY A 234 10.52 10.59 -2.34
C GLY A 234 11.99 10.58 -1.89
N MET A 235 12.58 9.41 -1.73
CA MET A 235 13.95 9.22 -1.26
C MET A 235 14.73 8.40 -2.28
N LEU A 236 15.86 8.92 -2.76
CA LEU A 236 16.76 8.15 -3.62
C LEU A 236 17.56 7.15 -2.78
N LEU A 237 17.54 5.87 -3.16
CA LEU A 237 18.47 4.87 -2.60
C LEU A 237 19.76 4.89 -3.42
N PRO A 238 20.91 5.27 -2.83
CA PRO A 238 22.17 5.28 -3.58
C PRO A 238 22.54 3.86 -3.99
N THR A 239 22.94 3.72 -5.25
CA THR A 239 23.47 2.48 -5.84
C THR A 239 24.93 2.72 -6.28
N PRO A 240 25.78 1.67 -6.36
CA PRO A 240 25.48 0.28 -6.03
C PRO A 240 25.37 0.04 -4.52
N TRP A 241 24.64 -1.00 -4.12
CA TRP A 241 24.51 -1.36 -2.71
C TRP A 241 25.75 -2.12 -2.21
N PRO A 242 26.13 -1.94 -0.93
CA PRO A 242 27.24 -2.69 -0.35
C PRO A 242 26.98 -4.20 -0.41
N ARG A 243 27.98 -4.95 -0.87
CA ARG A 243 27.94 -6.42 -0.93
C ARG A 243 28.78 -7.00 0.18
N LEU A 244 28.23 -7.99 0.88
CA LEU A 244 28.86 -8.63 2.02
C LEU A 244 28.82 -10.15 1.83
N PRO A 245 29.99 -10.83 1.70
CA PRO A 245 30.03 -12.28 1.62
C PRO A 245 29.40 -12.93 2.86
N TYR A 246 28.70 -14.05 2.67
CA TYR A 246 28.02 -14.76 3.76
C TYR A 246 28.94 -15.06 4.96
N GLU A 247 30.14 -15.58 4.70
CA GLU A 247 31.12 -15.88 5.75
C GLU A 247 31.50 -14.63 6.56
N GLU A 248 31.63 -13.49 5.87
CA GLU A 248 31.93 -12.22 6.52
C GLU A 248 30.73 -11.70 7.33
N ALA A 249 29.51 -11.81 6.80
CA ALA A 249 28.28 -11.44 7.50
C ALA A 249 28.10 -12.25 8.79
N MET A 250 28.29 -13.56 8.73
CA MET A 250 28.23 -14.44 9.90
C MET A 250 29.34 -14.15 10.90
N ARG A 251 30.57 -13.89 10.43
CA ARG A 251 31.72 -13.61 11.29
C ARG A 251 31.60 -12.26 12.02
N ARG A 252 31.15 -11.20 11.32
CA ARG A 252 31.06 -9.84 11.88
C ARG A 252 29.75 -9.55 12.59
N TYR A 253 28.65 -10.19 12.21
CA TYR A 253 27.31 -9.83 12.71
C TYR A 253 26.52 -11.02 13.24
N GLY A 254 26.94 -12.26 12.98
CA GLY A 254 26.21 -13.47 13.41
C GLY A 254 24.85 -13.63 12.72
N SER A 255 24.65 -12.95 11.59
CA SER A 255 23.41 -12.96 10.84
C SER A 255 23.69 -12.84 9.34
N ASP A 256 22.93 -13.59 8.55
CA ASP A 256 22.87 -13.54 7.09
C ASP A 256 22.06 -12.35 6.54
N LYS A 257 21.43 -11.58 7.43
CA LYS A 257 20.68 -10.36 7.15
C LYS A 257 21.01 -9.27 8.19
N PRO A 258 22.28 -8.84 8.25
CA PRO A 258 22.75 -7.95 9.30
C PRO A 258 22.07 -6.58 9.23
N ASP A 259 21.80 -5.99 10.39
CA ASP A 259 21.35 -4.61 10.49
C ASP A 259 22.56 -3.67 10.51
N THR A 260 22.87 -3.06 9.38
CA THR A 260 24.05 -2.19 9.20
C THR A 260 23.81 -0.74 9.61
N ARG A 261 22.66 -0.42 10.21
CA ARG A 261 22.33 0.94 10.65
C ARG A 261 23.11 1.37 11.90
N PHE A 262 23.71 0.41 12.62
CA PHE A 262 24.54 0.64 13.79
C PHE A 262 25.85 -0.15 13.69
N GLY A 263 26.94 0.38 14.26
CA GLY A 263 28.29 -0.20 14.12
C GLY A 263 28.64 -1.33 15.09
N HIS A 264 27.66 -2.03 15.67
CA HIS A 264 27.93 -3.12 16.61
C HIS A 264 28.18 -4.42 15.84
N GLU A 265 29.46 -4.79 15.74
CA GLU A 265 29.94 -6.08 15.28
C GLU A 265 30.19 -7.02 16.47
N LEU A 266 30.23 -8.33 16.22
CA LEU A 266 30.49 -9.40 17.20
C LEU A 266 31.89 -9.33 17.82
#